data_AF-A0AAJ2U5B2-F1
#
_entry.id   AF-A0AAJ2U5B2-F1
#
_cell.length_a   1.000
_cell.length_b   1.000
_cell.length_c   1.000
_cell.angle_alpha   90.00
_cell.angle_beta   90.00
_cell.angle_gamma   90.00
#
_symmetry.space_group_name_H-M   'P 1'
#
loop_
_entity.id
_entity.type
_entity.pdbx_description
1 polymer ?
#
loop_
_entity_poly.entity_id
_entity_poly.type
_entity_poly.pdbx_seq_one_letter_code
_entity_poly.pdbx_strand_id
1 'polypeptide(L)'
;MYATDTKREAIAAAEKDGAIGIPSEGAAEKLKELTGGRGIDVVSDFVGAAPTLELAARPWPQQGALTVVGLAGADFPWHVFRLPFVVNFSSTYWGTFEALCEVVEPYRAGEINPEVHVYSFDNALRAYQELVVLPTQVVYAVCG
;
A
#
# COMPACT_ATOMS: atom_id res chain seq x y z
N MET A 1 12.02 0.15 0.18
CA MET A 1 10.58 0.20 -0.13
C MET A 1 10.19 1.64 -0.35
N TYR A 2 9.37 1.93 -1.35
CA TYR A 2 8.79 3.24 -1.60
C TYR A 2 7.36 3.28 -1.08
N ALA A 3 6.97 4.41 -0.51
CA ALA A 3 5.63 4.63 0.03
C ALA A 3 5.07 5.92 -0.57
N THR A 4 3.82 5.88 -1.03
CA THR A 4 3.15 7.07 -1.57
C THR A 4 1.75 7.26 -0.99
N ASP A 5 1.42 8.51 -0.71
CA ASP A 5 0.10 8.93 -0.19
C ASP A 5 -0.15 10.39 -0.61
N THR A 6 -1.41 10.80 -0.56
CA THR A 6 -1.87 12.19 -0.65
C THR A 6 -1.62 12.97 0.65
N LYS A 7 -1.61 12.30 1.79
CA LYS A 7 -1.43 12.88 3.13
C LYS A 7 0.05 12.87 3.52
N ARG A 8 0.61 14.05 3.84
CA ARG A 8 2.02 14.17 4.24
C ARG A 8 2.32 13.43 5.53
N GLU A 9 1.35 13.38 6.44
CA GLU A 9 1.48 12.71 7.73
C GLU A 9 1.61 11.19 7.56
N ALA A 10 0.91 10.62 6.58
CA ALA A 10 1.00 9.20 6.26
C ALA A 10 2.36 8.85 5.61
N ILE A 11 2.88 9.72 4.74
CA ILE A 11 4.24 9.58 4.20
C ILE A 11 5.26 9.61 5.34
N ALA A 12 5.16 10.60 6.23
CA ALA A 12 6.06 10.73 7.37
C ALA A 12 5.95 9.52 8.34
N ALA A 13 4.77 8.92 8.47
CA ALA A 13 4.60 7.68 9.23
C ALA A 13 5.35 6.52 8.56
N ALA A 14 5.17 6.31 7.25
CA ALA A 14 5.88 5.28 6.51
C ALA A 14 7.41 5.46 6.53
N GLU A 15 7.90 6.71 6.52
CA GLU A 15 9.33 7.02 6.65
C GLU A 15 9.91 6.64 8.01
N LYS A 16 9.13 6.76 9.09
CA LYS A 16 9.55 6.28 10.42
C LYS A 16 9.74 4.76 10.45
N ASP A 17 8.99 4.04 9.62
CA ASP A 17 9.08 2.60 9.45
C ASP A 17 10.11 2.18 8.37
N GLY A 18 10.91 3.13 7.86
CA GLY A 18 12.02 2.86 6.95
C GLY A 18 11.66 2.88 5.46
N ALA A 19 10.46 3.30 5.08
CA ALA A 19 10.12 3.53 3.69
C ALA A 19 10.75 4.83 3.16
N ILE A 20 10.95 4.90 1.85
CA ILE A 20 11.26 6.15 1.15
C ILE A 20 9.93 6.78 0.76
N GLY A 21 9.60 7.90 1.40
CA GLY A 21 8.37 8.64 1.18
C GLY A 21 8.36 9.39 -0.15
N ILE A 22 7.27 9.26 -0.91
CA ILE A 22 7.05 9.94 -2.19
C ILE A 22 5.64 10.55 -2.17
N PRO A 23 5.49 11.87 -2.34
CA PRO A 23 4.16 12.46 -2.52
C PRO A 23 3.43 11.86 -3.73
N SER A 24 2.13 11.62 -3.61
CA SER A 24 1.32 11.07 -4.71
C SER A 24 1.39 11.90 -5.98
N GLU A 25 1.49 13.22 -5.84
CA GLU A 25 1.73 14.14 -6.94
C GLU A 25 3.13 13.90 -7.53
N GLY A 26 3.19 13.46 -8.79
CA GLY A 26 4.45 13.14 -9.46
C GLY A 26 5.11 11.82 -9.02
N ALA A 27 4.39 10.98 -8.26
CA ALA A 27 4.93 9.72 -7.74
C ALA A 27 5.48 8.81 -8.85
N ALA A 28 4.81 8.75 -9.99
CA ALA A 28 5.22 7.89 -11.09
C ALA A 28 6.55 8.31 -11.72
N GLU A 29 6.72 9.61 -11.95
CA GLU A 29 7.94 10.19 -12.49
C GLU A 29 9.09 9.98 -11.51
N LYS A 30 8.83 10.16 -10.20
CA LYS A 30 9.82 9.93 -9.16
C LYS A 30 10.21 8.47 -9.03
N LEU A 31 9.25 7.55 -9.06
CA LEU A 31 9.51 6.11 -9.05
C LEU A 31 10.31 5.68 -10.28
N LYS A 32 10.02 6.24 -11.46
CA LYS A 32 10.80 5.99 -12.68
C LYS A 32 12.25 6.45 -12.53
N GLU A 33 12.47 7.64 -11.97
CA GLU A 33 13.81 8.17 -11.67
C GLU A 33 14.56 7.25 -10.70
N LEU A 34 13.93 6.91 -9.57
CA LEU A 34 14.53 6.09 -8.50
C LEU A 34 14.83 4.66 -8.94
N THR A 35 14.07 4.13 -9.90
CA THR A 35 14.25 2.77 -10.44
C THR A 35 15.13 2.75 -11.69
N GLY A 36 15.66 3.89 -12.15
CA GLY A 36 16.40 3.98 -13.40
C GLY A 36 15.59 3.55 -14.63
N GLY A 37 14.26 3.65 -14.55
CA GLY A 37 13.34 3.21 -15.61
C GLY A 37 13.07 1.71 -15.68
N ARG A 38 13.65 0.89 -14.77
CA ARG A 38 13.40 -0.56 -14.72
C ARG A 38 11.95 -0.90 -14.32
N GLY A 39 11.31 -0.03 -13.56
CA GLY A 39 9.99 -0.27 -13.00
C GLY A 39 10.03 -0.82 -11.58
N ILE A 40 8.87 -1.22 -11.09
CA ILE A 40 8.66 -1.76 -9.73
C ILE A 40 8.38 -3.26 -9.85
N ASP A 41 9.01 -4.09 -9.02
CA ASP A 41 8.81 -5.54 -9.07
C ASP A 41 7.52 -5.96 -8.37
N VAL A 42 7.19 -5.33 -7.22
CA VAL A 42 5.99 -5.62 -6.42
C VAL A 42 5.30 -4.32 -5.98
N VAL A 43 3.98 -4.20 -6.17
CA VAL A 43 3.15 -3.11 -5.61
C VAL A 43 2.00 -3.72 -4.81
N SER A 44 1.81 -3.18 -3.61
CA SER A 44 0.66 -3.44 -2.76
C SER A 44 -0.17 -2.16 -2.65
N ASP A 45 -1.36 -2.17 -3.28
CA ASP A 45 -2.30 -1.06 -3.22
C ASP A 45 -3.27 -1.26 -2.04
N PHE A 46 -3.07 -0.50 -0.95
CA PHE A 46 -3.93 -0.52 0.24
C PHE A 46 -5.13 0.44 0.13
N VAL A 47 -5.30 1.11 -1.01
CA VAL A 47 -6.37 2.08 -1.25
C VAL A 47 -7.43 1.48 -2.17
N GLY A 48 -7.03 0.96 -3.34
CA GLY A 48 -7.95 0.39 -4.34
C GLY A 48 -8.86 1.43 -4.99
N ALA A 49 -8.41 2.69 -5.06
CA ALA A 49 -9.09 3.77 -5.75
C ALA A 49 -8.56 3.92 -7.19
N ALA A 50 -9.33 4.54 -8.09
CA ALA A 50 -8.93 4.64 -9.49
C ALA A 50 -7.52 5.28 -9.67
N PRO A 51 -7.17 6.39 -9.00
CA PRO A 51 -5.82 6.97 -9.14
C PRO A 51 -4.70 6.05 -8.65
N THR A 52 -4.93 5.26 -7.59
CA THR A 52 -3.90 4.34 -7.05
C THR A 52 -3.75 3.11 -7.91
N LEU A 53 -4.85 2.58 -8.46
CA LEU A 53 -4.82 1.49 -9.42
C LEU A 53 -4.10 1.88 -10.72
N GLU A 54 -4.35 3.10 -11.22
CA GLU A 54 -3.63 3.61 -12.40
C GLU A 54 -2.14 3.83 -12.13
N LEU A 55 -1.77 4.30 -10.94
CA LEU A 55 -0.38 4.43 -10.52
C LEU A 55 0.29 3.06 -10.39
N ALA A 56 -0.39 2.11 -9.75
CA ALA A 56 0.09 0.76 -9.53
C ALA A 56 0.26 0.00 -10.85
N ALA A 57 -0.60 0.22 -11.84
CA ALA A 57 -0.49 -0.43 -13.15
C ALA A 57 0.66 0.09 -14.05
N ARG A 58 1.42 1.10 -13.62
CA ARG A 58 2.58 1.66 -14.36
C ARG A 58 3.76 0.67 -14.43
N PRO A 59 4.78 0.89 -15.30
CA PRO A 59 5.49 -0.24 -15.90
C PRO A 59 6.24 -1.08 -14.87
N TRP A 60 5.90 -2.36 -14.92
CA TRP A 60 6.52 -3.46 -14.23
C TRP A 60 7.61 -4.06 -15.11
N PRO A 61 8.67 -4.65 -14.55
CA PRO A 61 9.42 -5.65 -15.28
C PRO A 61 8.49 -6.84 -15.60
N GLN A 62 8.89 -7.67 -16.56
CA GLN A 62 8.22 -8.97 -16.74
C GLN A 62 8.27 -9.73 -15.41
N GLN A 63 7.19 -10.46 -15.09
CA GLN A 63 7.06 -11.23 -13.84
C GLN A 63 6.86 -10.39 -12.57
N GLY A 64 6.48 -9.11 -12.68
CA GLY A 64 6.08 -8.31 -11.52
C GLY A 64 4.78 -8.76 -10.85
N ALA A 65 4.43 -8.18 -9.70
CA ALA A 65 3.22 -8.53 -8.96
C ALA A 65 2.49 -7.30 -8.41
N LEU A 66 1.22 -7.16 -8.78
CA LEU A 66 0.28 -6.20 -8.22
C LEU A 66 -0.74 -6.91 -7.33
N THR A 67 -0.78 -6.56 -6.05
CA THR A 67 -1.82 -7.02 -5.13
C THR A 67 -2.63 -5.85 -4.60
N VAL A 68 -3.94 -5.89 -4.82
CA VAL A 68 -4.89 -4.90 -4.29
C VAL A 68 -5.48 -5.41 -2.99
N VAL A 69 -5.23 -4.66 -1.92
CA VAL A 69 -5.74 -4.91 -0.56
C VAL A 69 -6.87 -3.93 -0.23
N GLY A 70 -6.79 -2.71 -0.76
CA GLY A 70 -7.75 -1.64 -0.49
C GLY A 70 -9.12 -1.89 -1.12
N LEU A 71 -10.16 -1.38 -0.44
CA LEU A 71 -11.57 -1.62 -0.77
C LEU A 71 -12.31 -0.35 -1.20
N ALA A 72 -11.62 0.67 -1.72
CA ALA A 72 -12.28 1.86 -2.26
C ALA A 72 -13.15 1.57 -3.50
N GLY A 73 -13.01 0.38 -4.10
CA GLY A 73 -14.00 -0.20 -5.00
C GLY A 73 -14.01 0.38 -6.41
N ALA A 74 -12.88 0.89 -6.88
CA ALA A 74 -12.78 1.41 -8.24
C ALA A 74 -12.65 0.29 -9.29
N ASP A 75 -13.19 0.54 -10.47
CA ASP A 75 -13.01 -0.34 -11.63
C ASP A 75 -11.57 -0.26 -12.17
N PHE A 76 -11.04 -1.41 -12.60
CA PHE A 76 -9.77 -1.49 -13.33
C PHE A 76 -9.99 -2.18 -14.70
N PRO A 77 -10.10 -1.42 -15.80
CA PRO A 77 -10.35 -2.01 -17.11
C PRO A 77 -9.15 -2.87 -17.56
N TRP A 78 -9.33 -4.14 -17.91
CA TRP A 78 -8.21 -4.99 -18.29
C TRP A 78 -8.17 -5.31 -19.80
N HIS A 79 -6.96 -5.34 -20.36
CA HIS A 79 -6.65 -5.96 -21.65
C HIS A 79 -5.17 -6.42 -21.67
N VAL A 80 -4.82 -7.31 -22.60
CA VAL A 80 -3.49 -7.95 -22.67
C VAL A 80 -2.30 -6.99 -22.79
N PHE A 81 -2.51 -5.75 -23.25
CA PHE A 81 -1.48 -4.72 -23.40
C PHE A 81 -1.46 -3.70 -22.26
N ARG A 82 -2.33 -3.86 -21.24
CA ARG A 82 -2.40 -2.91 -20.12
C ARG A 82 -1.32 -3.16 -19.08
N LEU A 83 -0.98 -4.43 -18.84
CA LEU A 83 0.09 -4.83 -17.93
C LEU A 83 1.17 -5.59 -18.71
N PRO A 84 2.45 -5.50 -18.31
CA PRO A 84 3.51 -6.32 -18.87
C PRO A 84 3.21 -7.82 -18.77
N PHE A 85 3.81 -8.60 -19.66
CA PHE A 85 3.60 -10.05 -19.67
C PHE A 85 4.07 -10.70 -18.38
N VAL A 86 3.33 -11.72 -17.96
CA VAL A 86 3.61 -12.54 -16.77
C VAL A 86 3.48 -11.76 -15.45
N VAL A 87 2.84 -10.59 -15.45
CA VAL A 87 2.49 -9.90 -14.20
C VAL A 87 1.39 -10.68 -13.46
N ASN A 88 1.62 -10.95 -12.18
CA ASN A 88 0.57 -11.46 -11.29
C ASN A 88 -0.29 -10.28 -10.81
N PHE A 89 -1.57 -10.30 -11.15
CA PHE A 89 -2.54 -9.33 -10.67
C PHE A 89 -3.58 -10.03 -9.79
N SER A 90 -3.61 -9.67 -8.52
CA SER A 90 -4.45 -10.34 -7.52
C SER A 90 -5.10 -9.35 -6.56
N SER A 91 -6.13 -9.81 -5.86
CA SER A 91 -6.64 -9.18 -4.66
C SER A 91 -6.60 -10.15 -3.49
N THR A 92 -6.61 -9.63 -2.27
CA THR A 92 -6.68 -10.45 -1.06
C THR A 92 -7.62 -9.80 -0.04
N TYR A 93 -8.19 -10.64 0.81
CA TYR A 93 -9.01 -10.22 1.94
C TYR A 93 -8.72 -11.13 3.13
N TRP A 94 -8.23 -10.54 4.21
CA TRP A 94 -7.70 -11.25 5.38
C TRP A 94 -6.54 -12.21 5.06
N GLY A 95 -6.30 -13.15 5.98
CA GLY A 95 -5.32 -14.22 5.87
C GLY A 95 -5.81 -15.46 6.62
N THR A 96 -5.02 -16.53 6.57
CA THR A 96 -5.33 -17.75 7.31
C THR A 96 -4.99 -17.58 8.80
N PHE A 97 -5.46 -18.52 9.63
CA PHE A 97 -5.08 -18.54 11.05
C PHE A 97 -3.57 -18.74 11.23
N GLU A 98 -2.95 -19.55 10.38
CA GLU A 98 -1.51 -19.79 10.36
C GLU A 98 -0.75 -18.49 10.07
N ALA A 99 -1.19 -17.71 9.08
CA ALA A 99 -0.60 -16.41 8.77
C ALA A 99 -0.74 -15.42 9.95
N LEU A 100 -1.84 -15.47 10.69
CA LEU A 100 -1.99 -14.68 11.92
C LEU A 100 -0.94 -15.10 12.96
N CYS A 101 -0.73 -16.40 13.18
CA CYS A 101 0.31 -16.89 14.10
C CYS A 101 1.71 -16.45 13.66
N GLU A 102 2.00 -16.43 12.36
CA GLU A 102 3.28 -15.96 11.82
C GLU A 102 3.54 -14.48 12.13
N VAL A 103 2.50 -13.63 12.11
CA VAL A 103 2.63 -12.19 12.40
C VAL A 103 2.74 -11.90 13.91
N VAL A 104 2.22 -12.78 14.77
CA VAL A 104 2.29 -12.61 16.24
C VAL A 104 3.74 -12.63 16.75
N GLU A 105 4.62 -13.44 16.17
CA GLU A 105 6.00 -13.55 16.63
C GLU A 105 6.82 -12.27 16.37
N PRO A 106 6.83 -11.67 15.15
CA PRO A 106 7.43 -10.36 14.91
C PRO A 106 6.80 -9.23 15.75
N TYR A 107 5.49 -9.27 16.02
CA TYR A 107 4.84 -8.32 16.93
C TYR A 107 5.40 -8.44 18.36
N ARG A 108 5.54 -9.66 18.89
CA ARG A 108 6.16 -9.90 20.22
C ARG A 108 7.62 -9.49 20.27
N ALA A 109 8.35 -9.65 19.17
CA ALA A 109 9.73 -9.21 19.03
C ALA A 109 9.87 -7.69 18.91
N GLY A 110 8.76 -6.95 18.73
CA GLY A 110 8.77 -5.51 18.51
C GLY A 110 9.24 -5.11 17.11
N GLU A 111 9.22 -6.04 16.14
CA GLU A 111 9.54 -5.77 14.73
C GLU A 111 8.32 -5.19 13.99
N ILE A 112 7.12 -5.57 14.44
CA ILE A 112 5.85 -4.98 13.98
C ILE A 112 5.23 -4.22 15.14
N ASN A 113 5.14 -2.90 15.01
CA ASN A 113 4.57 -2.01 16.03
C ASN A 113 3.38 -1.25 15.43
N PRO A 114 2.15 -1.78 15.52
CA PRO A 114 0.99 -1.09 15.01
C PRO A 114 0.73 0.19 15.81
N GLU A 115 0.28 1.24 15.12
CA GLU A 115 -0.26 2.43 15.79
C GLU A 115 -1.60 2.08 16.43
N VAL A 116 -1.69 2.22 17.76
CA VAL A 116 -2.88 1.86 18.53
C VAL A 116 -3.47 3.09 19.21
N HIS A 117 -4.74 3.37 18.90
CA HIS A 117 -5.55 4.39 19.57
C HIS A 117 -6.63 3.71 20.41
N VAL A 118 -6.58 3.90 21.73
CA VAL A 118 -7.50 3.25 22.68
C VAL A 118 -8.60 4.21 23.11
N TYR A 119 -9.85 3.78 22.96
CA TYR A 119 -11.04 4.52 23.39
C TYR A 119 -11.86 3.68 24.37
N SER A 120 -12.56 4.33 25.29
CA SER A 120 -13.63 3.67 26.04
C SER A 120 -14.81 3.38 25.12
N PHE A 121 -15.64 2.40 25.50
CA PHE A 121 -16.84 2.05 24.73
C PHE A 121 -17.79 3.24 24.54
N ASP A 122 -17.94 4.12 25.55
CA ASP A 122 -18.75 5.34 25.46
C ASP A 122 -18.29 6.30 24.35
N ASN A 123 -17.02 6.21 23.95
CA ASN A 123 -16.41 7.01 22.89
C ASN A 123 -16.36 6.28 21.54
N ALA A 124 -17.06 5.15 21.37
CA ALA A 124 -17.00 4.36 20.13
C ALA A 124 -17.33 5.19 18.87
N LEU A 125 -18.36 6.04 18.92
CA LEU A 125 -18.70 6.90 17.78
C LEU A 125 -17.60 7.93 17.49
N ARG A 126 -16.98 8.49 18.53
CA ARG A 126 -15.87 9.42 18.39
C ARG A 126 -14.68 8.73 17.70
N ALA A 127 -14.38 7.48 18.07
CA ALA A 127 -13.33 6.70 17.42
C ALA A 127 -13.58 6.55 15.90
N TYR A 128 -14.82 6.28 15.48
CA TYR A 128 -15.18 6.22 14.05
C TYR A 128 -15.05 7.57 13.34
N GLN A 129 -15.40 8.68 14.00
CA GLN A 129 -15.25 10.02 13.43
C GLN A 129 -13.78 10.38 13.25
N GLU A 130 -12.94 10.06 14.22
CA GLU A 130 -11.50 10.29 14.15
C GLU A 130 -10.84 9.41 13.07
N LEU A 131 -11.33 8.19 12.83
CA LEU A 131 -10.82 7.31 11.77
C LEU A 131 -10.83 7.95 10.37
N VAL A 132 -11.80 8.82 10.07
CA VAL A 132 -11.90 9.50 8.77
C VAL A 132 -10.73 10.48 8.55
N VAL A 133 -10.22 11.07 9.62
CA VAL A 133 -9.15 12.08 9.55
C VAL A 133 -7.76 11.51 9.83
N LEU A 134 -7.66 10.29 10.36
CA LEU A 134 -6.38 9.62 10.59
C LEU A 134 -5.61 9.37 9.27
N PRO A 135 -4.27 9.37 9.30
CA PRO A 135 -3.42 9.10 8.15
C PRO A 135 -3.35 7.58 7.89
N THR A 136 -4.30 7.01 7.15
CA THR A 136 -4.49 5.55 7.13
C THR A 136 -4.27 4.84 5.80
N GLN A 137 -3.73 5.45 4.74
CA GLN A 137 -3.82 4.85 3.39
C GLN A 137 -2.64 5.09 2.45
N VAL A 138 -1.60 4.29 2.59
CA VAL A 138 -0.38 4.37 1.76
C VAL A 138 -0.38 3.28 0.68
N VAL A 139 0.02 3.61 -0.55
CA VAL A 139 0.41 2.60 -1.55
C VAL A 139 1.89 2.29 -1.35
N TYR A 140 2.22 1.01 -1.21
CA TYR A 140 3.60 0.57 -1.08
C TYR A 140 4.11 -0.07 -2.37
N ALA A 141 5.32 0.30 -2.76
CA ALA A 141 6.02 -0.22 -3.93
C ALA A 141 7.39 -0.73 -3.51
N VAL A 142 7.76 -1.94 -3.94
CA VAL A 142 9.05 -2.56 -3.66
C VAL A 142 9.80 -2.81 -4.98
N CYS A 143 11.03 -2.32 -5.01
CA CYS A 143 11.98 -2.46 -6.10
C CYS A 143 13.16 -3.27 -5.55
N GLY A 144 13.43 -4.46 -6.13
CA GLY A 144 14.53 -5.35 -5.78
C GLY A 144 15.69 -5.28 -6.76
#